data_AF-A0A4U0YVN8-F1
#
_entry.id   AF-A0A4U0YVN8-F1
#
_cell.length_a   1.000
_cell.length_b   1.000
_cell.length_c   1.000
_cell.angle_alpha   90.00
_cell.angle_beta   90.00
_cell.angle_gamma   90.00
#
_symmetry.space_group_name_H-M   'P 1'
#
loop_
_entity.id
_entity.type
_entity.pdbx_description
1 polymer ?
#
loop_
_entity_poly.entity_id
_entity_poly.type
_entity_poly.pdbx_seq_one_letter_code
_entity_poly.pdbx_strand_id
1 'polypeptide(L)'
;RGEQPVQALVETAGRGRRRFRVRAFCAPELPRGFSGVELREAAMLIEPSADPGEALPVGSTCRVCPRTACVARREPSILSETA
;
A
#
# COMPACT_ATOMS: atom_id res chain seq x y z
N ARG A 1 6.36 -13.31 -9.66
CA ARG A 1 5.58 -12.07 -9.90
C ARG A 1 6.42 -10.79 -9.80
N GLY A 2 7.76 -10.83 -9.78
CA GLY A 2 8.58 -9.64 -9.45
C GLY A 2 8.34 -8.41 -10.33
N GLU A 3 7.91 -8.62 -11.58
CA GLU A 3 7.75 -7.57 -12.59
C GLU A 3 6.32 -7.44 -13.14
N GLN A 4 5.37 -8.22 -12.61
CA GLN A 4 3.99 -8.11 -13.08
C GLN A 4 3.34 -6.89 -12.45
N PRO A 5 2.79 -5.95 -13.25
CA PRO A 5 2.00 -4.86 -12.72
C PRO A 5 0.83 -5.39 -11.90
N VAL A 6 0.54 -4.72 -10.80
CA VAL A 6 -0.60 -5.02 -9.94
C VAL A 6 -1.53 -3.82 -9.88
N GLN A 7 -2.82 -4.11 -9.73
CA GLN A 7 -3.85 -3.10 -9.52
C GLN A 7 -4.73 -3.50 -8.34
N ALA A 8 -5.07 -2.53 -7.50
CA ALA A 8 -6.04 -2.71 -6.43
C ALA A 8 -6.89 -1.44 -6.26
N LEU A 9 -8.13 -1.63 -5.84
CA LEU A 9 -8.90 -0.56 -5.22
C LEU A 9 -8.57 -0.57 -3.73
N VAL A 10 -8.27 0.59 -3.15
CA VAL A 10 -7.97 0.73 -1.72
C VAL A 10 -8.85 1.79 -1.08
N GLU A 11 -9.19 1.59 0.20
CA GLU A 11 -9.92 2.56 1.02
C GLU A 11 -9.10 2.94 2.26
N THR A 12 -8.90 4.24 2.48
CA THR A 12 -8.13 4.72 3.62
C THR A 12 -8.89 4.60 4.93
N ALA A 13 -8.22 4.13 5.98
CA ALA A 13 -8.74 4.12 7.34
C ALA A 13 -8.73 5.53 7.95
N GLY A 14 -9.72 5.83 8.81
CA GLY A 14 -9.83 7.10 9.54
C GLY A 14 -11.01 7.97 9.12
N ARG A 15 -10.97 9.25 9.53
CA ARG A 15 -12.01 10.23 9.17
C ARG A 15 -11.88 10.60 7.69
N GLY A 16 -12.99 10.58 6.96
CA GLY A 16 -13.02 10.90 5.54
C GLY A 16 -12.47 9.79 4.64
N ARG A 17 -12.85 8.53 4.92
CA ARG A 17 -12.57 7.34 4.09
C ARG A 17 -12.60 7.68 2.60
N ARG A 18 -11.44 7.64 1.95
CA ARG A 18 -11.28 7.93 0.52
C ARG A 18 -10.86 6.67 -0.20
N ARG A 19 -11.39 6.51 -1.41
CA ARG A 19 -11.10 5.39 -2.28
C ARG A 19 -10.12 5.80 -3.37
N PHE A 20 -9.19 4.91 -3.68
CA PHE A 20 -8.19 5.12 -4.70
C PHE A 20 -8.02 3.86 -5.54
N ARG A 21 -7.91 4.05 -6.86
CA ARG A 21 -7.38 3.01 -7.74
C ARG A 21 -5.87 3.16 -7.73
N VAL A 22 -5.19 2.08 -7.35
CA VAL A 22 -3.74 2.03 -7.23
C VAL A 22 -3.21 1.05 -8.25
N ARG A 23 -2.29 1.53 -9.09
CA ARG A 23 -1.53 0.69 -10.02
C ARG A 23 -0.06 0.75 -9.63
N ALA A 24 0.59 -0.39 -9.57
CA ALA A 24 1.99 -0.47 -9.18
C ALA A 24 2.75 -1.44 -10.09
N PHE A 25 4.03 -1.16 -10.29
CA PHE A 25 4.95 -2.08 -10.93
C PHE A 25 6.30 -2.02 -10.23
N CYS A 26 7.13 -3.02 -10.50
CA CYS A 26 8.52 -3.07 -10.06
C CYS A 26 9.37 -3.57 -11.20
N ALA A 27 10.51 -2.92 -11.45
CA ALA A 27 11.45 -3.29 -12.50
C ALA A 27 12.86 -3.43 -11.93
N PRO A 28 13.65 -4.41 -12.41
CA PRO A 28 15.06 -4.47 -12.10
C PRO A 28 15.82 -3.36 -12.85
N GLU A 29 16.81 -2.78 -12.18
CA GLU A 29 17.78 -1.86 -12.73
C GLU A 29 19.18 -2.44 -12.48
N LEU A 30 20.02 -2.48 -13.52
CA LEU A 30 21.38 -3.01 -13.48
C LEU A 30 22.39 -1.89 -13.78
N PRO A 31 22.56 -0.90 -12.88
CA PRO A 31 23.36 0.28 -13.16
C PRO A 31 24.85 0.00 -13.37
N ARG A 32 25.33 -1.20 -12.96
CA ARG A 32 26.71 -1.66 -13.15
C ARG A 32 26.82 -2.89 -14.06
N GLY A 33 25.79 -3.16 -14.86
CA GLY A 33 25.74 -4.31 -15.77
C GLY A 33 25.70 -5.66 -15.04
N PHE A 34 26.10 -6.72 -15.75
CA PHE A 34 25.92 -8.12 -15.31
C PHE A 34 26.63 -8.47 -13.99
N SER A 35 27.78 -7.85 -13.73
CA SER A 35 28.56 -8.11 -12.51
C SER A 35 28.16 -7.20 -11.33
N GLY A 36 27.15 -6.35 -11.52
CA GLY A 36 26.63 -5.42 -10.52
C GLY A 36 25.58 -6.04 -9.62
N VAL A 37 25.30 -5.36 -8.51
CA VAL A 37 24.14 -5.68 -7.68
C VAL A 37 22.87 -5.26 -8.42
N GLU A 38 21.86 -6.12 -8.42
CA GLU A 38 20.53 -5.78 -8.91
C GLU A 38 19.87 -4.76 -7.98
N LEU A 39 19.44 -3.63 -8.54
CA LEU A 39 18.51 -2.72 -7.88
C LEU A 39 17.10 -3.04 -8.37
N ARG A 40 16.11 -2.86 -7.50
CA ARG A 40 14.70 -2.97 -7.89
C ARG A 40 13.99 -1.67 -7.55
N GLU A 41 13.54 -0.98 -8.58
CA GLU A 41 12.73 0.20 -8.41
C GLU A 41 11.25 -0.18 -8.50
N ALA A 42 10.43 0.42 -7.64
CA ALA A 42 8.99 0.25 -7.65
C ALA A 42 8.32 1.62 -7.71
N ALA A 43 7.32 1.75 -8.57
CA ALA A 43 6.54 2.96 -8.71
C ALA A 43 5.05 2.64 -8.59
N MET A 44 4.31 3.61 -8.06
CA MET A 44 2.87 3.52 -7.84
C MET A 44 2.18 4.76 -8.37
N LEU A 45 1.09 4.56 -9.10
CA LEU A 45 0.14 5.60 -9.46
C LEU A 45 -1.10 5.46 -8.58
N ILE A 46 -1.44 6.51 -7.84
CA ILE A 46 -2.55 6.56 -6.90
C ILE A 46 -3.55 7.60 -7.39
N GLU A 47 -4.72 7.14 -7.84
CA GLU A 47 -5.75 7.99 -8.43
C GLU A 47 -7.03 7.94 -7.57
N PRO A 48 -7.67 9.08 -7.25
CA PRO A 48 -8.99 9.07 -6.63
C PRO A 48 -9.97 8.22 -7.44
N SER A 49 -10.79 7.43 -6.78
CA SER A 49 -11.76 6.57 -7.46
C SER A 49 -13.11 6.57 -6.75
N ALA A 50 -14.18 6.72 -7.51
CA ALA A 50 -15.56 6.54 -7.05
C ALA A 50 -16.07 5.11 -7.27
N ASP A 51 -15.18 4.18 -7.64
CA ASP A 51 -15.53 2.78 -7.90
C ASP A 51 -16.12 2.12 -6.63
N PRO A 52 -17.35 1.60 -6.68
CA PRO A 52 -18.01 0.98 -5.54
C PRO A 52 -17.52 -0.46 -5.27
N GLY A 53 -16.60 -0.99 -6.07
CA GLY A 53 -16.06 -2.34 -5.92
C GLY A 53 -15.41 -2.63 -4.57
N GLU A 54 -15.00 -3.89 -4.40
CA GLU A 54 -14.31 -4.33 -3.19
C GLU A 54 -12.96 -3.61 -3.06
N ALA A 55 -12.84 -2.82 -2.00
CA ALA A 55 -11.65 -2.03 -1.73
C ALA A 55 -10.87 -2.63 -0.56
N LEU A 56 -9.56 -2.78 -0.72
CA LEU A 56 -8.68 -3.21 0.35
C LEU A 56 -8.58 -2.09 1.41
N PRO A 57 -8.91 -2.37 2.68
CA PRO A 57 -8.79 -1.38 3.73
C PRO A 57 -7.31 -1.18 4.10
N VAL A 58 -6.82 0.05 3.99
CA VAL A 58 -5.41 0.38 4.25
C VAL A 58 -5.27 1.54 5.25
N GLY A 59 -4.26 1.46 6.11
CA GLY A 59 -3.81 2.57 6.96
C GLY A 59 -2.45 3.08 6.49
N SER A 60 -2.04 4.27 6.96
CA SER A 60 -0.73 4.84 6.63
C SER A 60 0.41 4.03 7.25
N THR A 61 0.36 3.77 8.55
CA THR A 61 1.29 2.87 9.27
C THR A 61 0.55 2.15 10.40
N CYS A 62 1.10 1.03 10.90
CA CYS A 62 0.43 0.25 11.95
C CYS A 62 0.18 1.07 13.23
N ARG A 63 1.17 1.83 13.70
CA ARG A 63 1.11 2.59 14.96
C ARG A 63 -0.01 3.64 14.99
N VAL A 64 -0.33 4.27 13.86
CA VAL A 64 -1.35 5.34 13.80
C VAL A 64 -2.60 4.92 13.03
N CYS A 65 -2.70 3.65 12.65
CA CYS A 65 -3.89 3.15 11.96
C CYS A 65 -5.04 2.97 12.96
N PRO A 66 -6.19 3.65 12.75
CA PRO A 66 -7.34 3.56 13.65
C PRO A 66 -8.15 2.26 13.49
N ARG A 67 -7.78 1.37 12.57
CA ARG A 67 -8.52 0.13 12.31
C ARG A 67 -8.33 -0.87 13.46
N THR A 68 -9.42 -1.29 14.09
CA THR A 68 -9.44 -2.36 15.08
C THR A 68 -9.40 -3.74 14.40
N ALA A 69 -8.90 -4.76 15.11
CA ALA A 69 -8.84 -6.16 14.64
C ALA A 69 -8.22 -6.37 13.23
N CYS A 70 -7.19 -5.58 12.88
CA CYS A 70 -6.49 -5.74 11.60
C CYS A 70 -5.55 -6.96 11.63
N VAL A 71 -5.85 -7.99 10.84
CA VAL A 71 -5.02 -9.21 10.74
C VAL A 71 -3.61 -8.95 10.21
N ALA A 72 -3.41 -7.84 9.49
CA ALA A 72 -2.11 -7.43 8.95
C ALA A 72 -1.32 -6.51 9.92
N ARG A 73 -1.82 -6.28 11.15
CA ARG A 73 -1.19 -5.39 12.12
C ARG A 73 0.15 -5.97 12.59
N ARG A 74 1.23 -5.21 12.37
CA ARG A 74 2.60 -5.56 12.82
C ARG A 74 2.99 -4.92 14.15
N GLU A 75 2.37 -3.80 14.50
CA GLU A 75 2.64 -3.07 15.75
C GLU A 75 1.32 -2.60 16.40
N PRO A 76 1.28 -2.49 17.75
CA PRO A 76 0.16 -1.90 18.47
C PRO A 76 -0.15 -0.47 17.98
N SER A 77 -1.44 -0.09 18.02
CA SER A 77 -1.85 1.27 17.65
C SER A 77 -1.86 2.17 18.88
N ILE A 78 -1.21 3.33 18.80
CA ILE A 78 -1.29 4.35 19.85
C ILE A 78 -2.67 5.00 19.91
N LEU A 79 -3.47 4.90 18.83
CA LEU A 79 -4.84 5.42 18.80
C LEU A 79 -5.84 4.46 19.46
N SER A 80 -5.47 3.18 19.64
CA SER A 80 -6.32 2.19 20.30
C SER A 80 -6.13 2.15 21.82
N GLU A 81 -5.06 2.75 22.35
CA GLU A 81 -4.78 2.83 23.79
C GLU A 81 -5.64 3.87 24.52
N THR A 82 -6.36 4.73 23.79
CA THR A 82 -7.18 5.81 24.35
C THR A 82 -8.70 5.59 24.20
N ALA A 83 -9.11 4.40 23.76
CA ALA A 83 -10.51 4.04 23.55
C ALA A 83 -11.08 3.19 24.69
#